data_AF-A0A1G7L2M4-F1
#
_entry.id   AF-A0A1G7L2M4-F1
#
_cell.length_a   1.000
_cell.length_b   1.000
_cell.length_c   1.000
_cell.angle_alpha   90.00
_cell.angle_beta   90.00
_cell.angle_gamma   90.00
#
_symmetry.space_group_name_H-M   'P 1'
#
loop_
_entity.id
_entity.type
_entity.pdbx_description
1 polymer ?
#
loop_
_entity_poly.entity_id
_entity_poly.type
_entity_poly.pdbx_seq_one_letter_code
_entity_poly.pdbx_strand_id
1 'polypeptide(L)'
;MRPTWRTVGVVGVAVGSILMAAASGARALNALAAPALIALLVSVVQVFYAGRPEIDREDPVPGHPGESRTVELTVDGGALARVTDAVPPGVAAEGYDRRVTLPATVAYDIELGARGAWDLGPPRVVVTDVLGLFVRSFEPEGTATALVYPPLVDLREDDAVARLLGYDTATDRQAFDTIREYAPGDPLRDVHWKSSAKRSDGDLVVKQFVSEQRESTLTVAAGATPGHDDAMASAAASLAVLAMDAGLSVGVICPAGEVAAGRGQAHRRHVLDLLARTGPGQPARPAREGADVVLTADEDGVTATIDGRDHRLSLGPTPPEPPEGDGEQARTAGSSGDASAEQEVSR
;
A
#
# COMPACT_ATOMS: atom_id res chain seq x y z
N MET A 1 8.86 -1.64 -33.92
CA MET A 1 8.66 -3.04 -34.36
C MET A 1 10.03 -3.65 -34.57
N ARG A 2 10.30 -4.83 -34.00
CA ARG A 2 11.62 -5.48 -34.04
C ARG A 2 11.46 -6.93 -34.53
N PRO A 3 12.30 -7.42 -35.44
CA PRO A 3 12.30 -8.82 -35.84
C PRO A 3 12.85 -9.70 -34.72
N THR A 4 12.32 -10.92 -34.60
CA THR A 4 12.86 -11.96 -33.70
C THR A 4 13.86 -12.86 -34.45
N TRP A 5 14.57 -13.75 -33.74
CA TRP A 5 15.40 -14.79 -34.34
C TRP A 5 14.62 -15.71 -35.29
N ARG A 6 13.31 -15.87 -35.06
CA ARG A 6 12.43 -16.65 -35.96
C ARG A 6 12.28 -15.95 -37.31
N THR A 7 12.20 -14.62 -37.33
CA THR A 7 12.21 -13.86 -38.60
C THR A 7 13.47 -14.10 -39.39
N VAL A 8 14.64 -14.09 -38.74
CA VAL A 8 15.91 -14.39 -39.42
C VAL A 8 15.88 -15.79 -40.04
N GLY A 9 15.38 -16.78 -39.30
CA GLY A 9 15.21 -18.14 -39.81
C GLY A 9 14.26 -18.23 -41.02
N VAL A 10 13.08 -17.61 -40.93
CA VAL A 10 12.09 -17.61 -42.02
C VAL A 10 12.61 -16.86 -43.25
N VAL A 11 13.29 -15.73 -43.06
CA VAL A 11 13.96 -14.98 -44.14
C VAL A 11 15.05 -15.83 -44.77
N GLY A 12 15.88 -16.52 -43.98
CA GLY A 12 16.91 -17.44 -44.47
C GLY A 12 16.34 -18.58 -45.32
N VAL A 13 15.24 -19.20 -44.88
CA VAL A 13 14.53 -20.24 -45.65
C VAL A 13 13.96 -19.67 -46.94
N ALA A 14 13.34 -18.49 -46.90
CA ALA A 14 12.78 -17.85 -48.09
C ALA A 14 13.88 -17.52 -49.11
N VAL A 15 14.96 -16.86 -48.68
CA VAL A 15 16.09 -16.48 -49.53
C VAL A 15 16.82 -17.71 -50.07
N GLY A 16 17.11 -18.70 -49.23
CA GLY A 16 17.74 -19.95 -49.64
C GLY A 16 16.92 -20.72 -50.67
N SER A 17 15.60 -20.79 -50.48
CA SER A 17 14.69 -21.43 -51.44
C SER A 17 14.67 -20.71 -52.79
N ILE A 18 14.66 -19.37 -52.79
CA ILE A 18 14.69 -18.55 -54.02
C ILE A 18 16.01 -18.73 -54.76
N LEU A 19 17.15 -18.64 -54.06
CA LEU A 19 18.48 -18.81 -54.65
C LEU A 19 18.64 -20.21 -55.25
N MET A 20 18.19 -21.24 -54.55
CA MET A 20 18.27 -22.62 -55.02
C MET A 20 17.33 -22.88 -56.20
N ALA A 21 16.14 -22.27 -56.22
CA ALA A 21 15.22 -22.32 -57.36
C ALA A 21 15.83 -21.66 -58.60
N ALA A 22 16.49 -20.50 -58.43
CA ALA A 22 17.15 -19.78 -59.52
C ALA A 22 18.35 -20.54 -60.09
N ALA A 23 19.16 -21.18 -59.24
CA ALA A 23 20.33 -21.95 -59.67
C ALA A 23 19.96 -23.29 -60.34
N SER A 24 18.89 -23.95 -59.89
CA SER A 24 18.49 -25.28 -60.39
C SER A 24 17.42 -25.24 -61.49
N GLY A 25 16.74 -24.10 -61.69
CA GLY A 25 15.58 -23.98 -62.59
C GLY A 25 14.32 -24.73 -62.09
N ALA A 26 14.38 -25.35 -60.90
CA ALA A 26 13.31 -26.14 -60.35
C ALA A 26 12.24 -25.26 -59.70
N ARG A 27 11.13 -25.03 -60.43
CA ARG A 27 9.98 -24.24 -59.92
C ARG A 27 9.35 -24.82 -58.65
N ALA A 28 9.60 -26.10 -58.35
CA ALA A 28 9.08 -26.76 -57.15
C ALA A 28 9.52 -26.07 -55.84
N LEU A 29 10.70 -25.42 -55.82
CA LEU A 29 11.19 -24.69 -54.65
C LEU A 29 10.39 -23.41 -54.33
N ASN A 30 9.63 -22.87 -55.29
CA ASN A 30 8.71 -21.76 -55.03
C ASN A 30 7.56 -22.15 -54.07
N ALA A 31 7.26 -23.44 -53.96
CA ALA A 31 6.25 -23.94 -53.02
C ALA A 31 6.64 -23.73 -51.56
N LEU A 32 7.94 -23.57 -51.26
CA LEU A 32 8.44 -23.27 -49.91
C LEU A 32 8.66 -21.75 -49.71
N ALA A 33 9.12 -21.06 -50.76
CA ALA A 33 9.36 -19.61 -50.70
C ALA A 33 8.05 -18.81 -50.57
N ALA A 34 7.00 -19.16 -51.31
CA ALA A 34 5.77 -18.39 -51.31
C ALA A 34 5.05 -18.37 -49.94
N PRO A 35 4.85 -19.50 -49.23
CA PRO A 35 4.27 -19.47 -47.89
C PRO A 35 5.12 -18.71 -46.87
N ALA A 36 6.45 -18.81 -46.96
CA ALA A 36 7.35 -18.07 -46.07
C ALA A 36 7.25 -16.55 -46.28
N LEU A 37 7.20 -16.10 -47.54
CA LEU A 37 7.01 -14.68 -47.87
C LEU A 37 5.61 -14.18 -47.46
N ILE A 38 4.57 -14.98 -47.67
CA ILE A 38 3.20 -14.65 -47.22
C ILE A 38 3.16 -14.55 -45.69
N ALA A 39 3.77 -15.50 -44.97
CA ALA A 39 3.86 -15.46 -43.52
C ALA A 39 4.56 -14.19 -43.03
N LEU A 40 5.71 -13.83 -43.61
CA LEU A 40 6.40 -12.57 -43.29
C LEU A 40 5.52 -11.35 -43.53
N LEU A 41 4.83 -11.28 -44.68
CA LEU A 41 3.95 -10.17 -45.02
C LEU A 41 2.78 -10.06 -44.04
N VAL A 42 2.10 -11.17 -43.76
CA VAL A 42 0.97 -11.22 -42.81
C VAL A 42 1.43 -10.83 -41.41
N SER A 43 2.55 -11.36 -40.93
CA SER A 43 3.09 -11.00 -39.61
C SER A 43 3.48 -9.52 -39.53
N VAL A 44 4.03 -8.94 -40.61
CA VAL A 44 4.32 -7.51 -40.67
C VAL A 44 3.06 -6.68 -40.59
N VAL A 45 2.06 -7.00 -41.43
CA VAL A 45 0.77 -6.31 -41.47
C VAL A 45 0.08 -6.39 -40.11
N GLN A 46 0.02 -7.57 -39.50
CA GLN A 46 -0.65 -7.78 -38.21
C GLN A 46 -0.05 -6.91 -37.09
N VAL A 47 1.28 -6.86 -36.95
CA VAL A 47 1.94 -6.06 -35.90
C VAL A 47 1.97 -4.57 -36.22
N PHE A 48 1.98 -4.20 -37.51
CA PHE A 48 1.94 -2.81 -37.93
C PHE A 48 0.59 -2.16 -37.62
N TYR A 49 -0.51 -2.90 -37.85
CA TYR A 49 -1.87 -2.45 -37.54
C TYR A 49 -2.25 -2.58 -36.07
N ALA A 50 -1.48 -3.32 -35.26
CA ALA A 50 -1.65 -3.30 -33.81
C ALA A 50 -1.35 -1.89 -33.29
N GLY A 51 -2.42 -1.17 -32.93
CA GLY A 51 -2.37 0.15 -32.31
C GLY A 51 -1.70 0.11 -30.94
N ARG A 52 -1.52 1.29 -30.32
CA ARG A 52 -1.06 1.37 -28.92
C ARG A 52 -2.16 0.81 -28.02
N PRO A 53 -1.88 -0.23 -27.20
CA PRO A 53 -2.83 -0.71 -26.21
C PRO A 53 -3.18 0.39 -25.22
N GLU A 54 -4.43 0.43 -24.78
CA GLU A 54 -4.88 1.27 -23.66
C GLU A 54 -5.05 0.37 -22.44
N ILE A 55 -4.71 0.89 -21.27
CA ILE A 55 -4.81 0.16 -20.00
C ILE A 55 -5.73 0.95 -19.10
N ASP A 56 -6.74 0.25 -18.59
CA ASP A 56 -7.57 0.73 -17.50
C ASP A 56 -7.37 -0.17 -16.27
N ARG A 57 -7.25 0.45 -15.11
CA ARG A 57 -7.05 -0.23 -13.82
C ARG A 57 -7.53 0.66 -12.68
N GLU A 58 -8.00 0.04 -11.61
CA GLU A 58 -8.41 0.74 -10.39
C GLU A 58 -7.38 0.58 -9.28
N ASP A 59 -7.40 1.51 -8.32
CA ASP A 59 -6.61 1.39 -7.10
C ASP A 59 -7.10 0.17 -6.29
N PRO A 60 -6.22 -0.76 -5.89
CA PRO A 60 -6.62 -1.85 -5.03
C PRO A 60 -7.08 -1.29 -3.68
N VAL A 61 -8.06 -1.97 -3.08
CA VAL A 61 -8.58 -1.57 -1.76
C VAL A 61 -7.44 -1.49 -0.75
N PRO A 62 -7.24 -0.38 -0.02
CA PRO A 62 -6.20 -0.26 0.99
C PRO A 62 -6.30 -1.35 2.08
N GLY A 63 -5.19 -1.68 2.73
CA GLY A 63 -5.15 -2.76 3.71
C GLY A 63 -3.94 -2.77 4.61
N HIS A 64 -3.91 -3.69 5.57
CA HIS A 64 -2.76 -3.90 6.44
C HIS A 64 -1.74 -4.89 5.84
N PRO A 65 -0.48 -4.89 6.33
CA PRO A 65 0.53 -5.85 5.92
C PRO A 65 0.07 -7.31 6.08
N GLY A 66 0.45 -8.16 5.14
CA GLY A 66 0.08 -9.58 5.06
C GLY A 66 -1.29 -9.85 4.43
N GLU A 67 -2.09 -8.82 4.14
CA GLU A 67 -3.34 -9.01 3.41
C GLU A 67 -3.11 -9.07 1.90
N SER A 68 -3.86 -9.91 1.21
CA SER A 68 -3.82 -10.00 -0.26
C SER A 68 -4.88 -9.12 -0.92
N ARG A 69 -4.57 -8.60 -2.10
CA ARG A 69 -5.50 -7.86 -2.98
C ARG A 69 -5.37 -8.36 -4.41
N THR A 70 -6.48 -8.47 -5.11
CA THR A 70 -6.46 -8.76 -6.54
C THR A 70 -6.43 -7.43 -7.31
N VAL A 71 -5.52 -7.37 -8.27
CA VAL A 71 -5.34 -6.24 -9.16
C VAL A 71 -5.78 -6.66 -10.56
N GLU A 72 -6.67 -5.87 -11.16
CA GLU A 72 -7.21 -6.12 -12.49
C GLU A 72 -6.74 -5.04 -13.47
N LEU A 73 -6.27 -5.48 -14.64
CA LEU A 73 -5.88 -4.62 -15.76
C LEU A 73 -6.74 -4.98 -16.95
N THR A 74 -7.56 -4.04 -17.41
CA THR A 74 -8.26 -4.16 -18.68
C THR A 74 -7.35 -3.62 -19.77
N VAL A 75 -6.97 -4.49 -20.71
CA VAL A 75 -6.04 -4.17 -21.78
C VAL A 75 -6.77 -4.22 -23.11
N ASP A 76 -6.94 -3.05 -23.71
CA ASP A 76 -7.51 -2.91 -25.04
C ASP A 76 -6.47 -3.09 -26.14
N GLY A 77 -6.91 -3.55 -27.30
CA GLY A 77 -6.05 -3.69 -28.48
C GLY A 77 -6.40 -4.91 -29.32
N GLY A 78 -5.49 -5.27 -30.22
CA GLY A 78 -5.63 -6.43 -31.09
C GLY A 78 -4.30 -7.13 -31.30
N ALA A 79 -4.35 -8.47 -31.32
CA ALA A 79 -3.25 -9.43 -31.40
C ALA A 79 -2.82 -10.04 -30.06
N LEU A 80 -1.94 -11.04 -30.15
CA LEU A 80 -1.34 -11.71 -29.01
C LEU A 80 -0.35 -10.76 -28.34
N ALA A 81 -0.42 -10.61 -27.03
CA ALA A 81 0.45 -9.73 -26.27
C ALA A 81 0.98 -10.43 -25.02
N ARG A 82 2.20 -10.05 -24.62
CA ARG A 82 2.71 -10.27 -23.26
C ARG A 82 2.51 -8.99 -22.48
N VAL A 83 1.74 -9.04 -21.42
CA VAL A 83 1.49 -7.95 -20.49
C VAL A 83 2.31 -8.24 -19.24
N THR A 84 3.20 -7.33 -18.89
CA THR A 84 4.04 -7.42 -17.70
C THR A 84 3.87 -6.15 -16.90
N ASP A 85 3.28 -6.22 -15.72
CA ASP A 85 3.14 -5.06 -14.86
C ASP A 85 4.42 -4.76 -14.07
N ALA A 86 4.61 -3.52 -13.66
CA ALA A 86 5.70 -3.13 -12.76
C ALA A 86 5.21 -3.23 -11.30
N VAL A 87 5.98 -3.91 -10.46
CA VAL A 87 5.64 -4.18 -9.06
C VAL A 87 6.65 -3.46 -8.16
N PRO A 88 6.19 -2.55 -7.27
CA PRO A 88 7.07 -1.82 -6.36
C PRO A 88 7.55 -2.71 -5.20
N PRO A 89 8.65 -2.35 -4.51
CA PRO A 89 9.28 -3.22 -3.51
C PRO A 89 8.43 -3.43 -2.23
N GLY A 90 7.47 -2.55 -1.95
CA GLY A 90 6.61 -2.68 -0.76
C GLY A 90 5.43 -3.63 -0.90
N VAL A 91 5.26 -4.27 -2.06
CA VAL A 91 4.25 -5.31 -2.27
C VAL A 91 4.87 -6.51 -2.97
N ALA A 92 4.51 -7.73 -2.55
CA ALA A 92 4.85 -8.93 -3.30
C ALA A 92 3.74 -9.21 -4.32
N ALA A 93 4.07 -9.75 -5.48
CA ALA A 93 3.07 -10.06 -6.50
C ALA A 93 3.42 -11.35 -7.25
N GLU A 94 2.39 -12.12 -7.57
CA GLU A 94 2.52 -13.31 -8.42
C GLU A 94 1.62 -13.19 -9.64
N GLY A 95 2.10 -13.63 -10.80
CA GLY A 95 1.28 -13.67 -12.01
C GLY A 95 1.09 -12.32 -12.71
N TYR A 96 1.87 -11.30 -12.36
CA TYR A 96 1.90 -9.97 -13.01
C TYR A 96 2.49 -9.99 -14.44
N ASP A 97 3.02 -11.13 -14.89
CA ASP A 97 3.51 -11.35 -16.26
C ASP A 97 2.71 -12.46 -16.97
N ARG A 98 1.89 -12.08 -17.95
CA ARG A 98 0.96 -12.97 -18.65
C ARG A 98 1.00 -12.77 -20.16
N ARG A 99 0.73 -13.86 -20.89
CA ARG A 99 0.45 -13.80 -22.34
C ARG A 99 -1.04 -13.94 -22.55
N VAL A 100 -1.62 -12.99 -23.29
CA VAL A 100 -3.07 -12.90 -23.54
C VAL A 100 -3.33 -12.50 -24.99
N THR A 101 -4.53 -12.80 -25.47
CA THR A 101 -5.02 -12.28 -26.75
C THR A 101 -5.88 -11.06 -26.46
N LEU A 102 -5.53 -9.91 -27.02
CA LEU A 102 -6.23 -8.64 -26.76
C LEU A 102 -7.52 -8.51 -27.59
N PRO A 103 -8.57 -7.86 -27.06
CA PRO A 103 -8.65 -7.27 -25.72
C PRO A 103 -8.79 -8.33 -24.62
N ALA A 104 -8.25 -8.06 -23.43
CA ALA A 104 -8.31 -8.99 -22.30
C ALA A 104 -8.25 -8.27 -20.95
N THR A 105 -8.87 -8.88 -19.94
CA THR A 105 -8.65 -8.53 -18.53
C THR A 105 -7.62 -9.47 -17.94
N VAL A 106 -6.54 -8.90 -17.40
CA VAL A 106 -5.47 -9.62 -16.70
C VAL A 106 -5.65 -9.36 -15.22
N ALA A 107 -5.81 -10.42 -14.43
CA ALA A 107 -5.87 -10.33 -12.98
C ALA A 107 -4.63 -11.00 -12.36
N TYR A 108 -4.09 -10.38 -11.31
CA TYR A 108 -3.00 -10.94 -10.52
C TYR A 108 -3.14 -10.50 -9.05
N ASP A 109 -2.58 -11.29 -8.14
CA ASP A 109 -2.66 -11.01 -6.71
C ASP A 109 -1.39 -10.32 -6.21
N ILE A 110 -1.59 -9.35 -5.32
CA ILE A 110 -0.54 -8.72 -4.54
C ILE A 110 -0.72 -9.06 -3.06
N GLU A 111 0.38 -9.22 -2.34
CA GLU A 111 0.44 -9.24 -0.89
C GLU A 111 0.99 -7.89 -0.42
N LEU A 112 0.23 -7.21 0.43
CA LEU A 112 0.60 -5.92 0.99
C LEU A 112 1.73 -6.13 2.00
N GLY A 113 2.87 -5.45 1.79
CA GLY A 113 4.08 -5.62 2.60
C GLY A 113 4.33 -4.39 3.48
N ALA A 114 5.36 -3.62 3.11
CA ALA A 114 5.77 -2.44 3.87
C ALA A 114 4.70 -1.32 3.81
N ARG A 115 4.49 -0.62 4.92
CA ARG A 115 3.60 0.56 4.97
C ARG A 115 4.03 1.57 3.89
N GLY A 116 3.06 2.16 3.22
CA GLY A 116 3.34 3.20 2.24
C GLY A 116 2.27 3.32 1.17
N ALA A 117 2.40 4.35 0.35
CA ALA A 117 1.73 4.44 -0.94
C ALA A 117 2.68 3.92 -2.01
N TRP A 118 2.34 2.79 -2.64
CA TRP A 118 3.19 2.13 -3.61
C TRP A 118 2.57 2.18 -5.01
N ASP A 119 3.32 2.70 -5.97
CA ASP A 119 2.86 2.84 -7.35
C ASP A 119 3.03 1.52 -8.12
N LEU A 120 1.90 0.92 -8.50
CA LEU A 120 1.81 -0.19 -9.44
C LEU A 120 1.88 0.34 -10.88
N GLY A 121 2.62 -0.37 -11.72
CA GLY A 121 2.83 0.02 -13.11
C GLY A 121 3.88 1.14 -13.29
N PRO A 122 3.94 1.75 -14.48
CA PRO A 122 3.13 1.43 -15.66
C PRO A 122 3.45 0.04 -16.23
N PRO A 123 2.47 -0.64 -16.84
CA PRO A 123 2.70 -1.95 -17.42
C PRO A 123 3.45 -1.85 -18.76
N ARG A 124 4.23 -2.88 -19.07
CA ARG A 124 4.85 -3.09 -20.38
C ARG A 124 4.01 -4.08 -21.18
N VAL A 125 3.57 -3.67 -22.37
CA VAL A 125 2.81 -4.53 -23.29
C VAL A 125 3.64 -4.83 -24.54
N VAL A 126 3.96 -6.10 -24.77
CA VAL A 126 4.70 -6.57 -25.94
C VAL A 126 3.77 -7.34 -26.86
N VAL A 127 3.30 -6.68 -27.91
CA VAL A 127 2.45 -7.28 -28.94
C VAL A 127 3.30 -8.09 -29.91
N THR A 128 2.80 -9.25 -30.33
CA THR A 128 3.41 -10.18 -31.28
C THR A 128 2.39 -10.72 -32.28
N ASP A 129 2.85 -11.08 -33.47
CA ASP A 129 2.01 -11.83 -34.42
C ASP A 129 1.85 -13.31 -34.00
N VAL A 130 0.94 -14.02 -34.66
CA VAL A 130 0.62 -15.44 -34.39
C VAL A 130 1.83 -16.36 -34.55
N LEU A 131 2.76 -16.04 -35.45
CA LEU A 131 3.96 -16.82 -35.73
C LEU A 131 5.16 -16.40 -34.85
N GLY A 132 5.07 -15.27 -34.15
CA GLY A 132 6.13 -14.74 -33.30
C GLY A 132 7.34 -14.22 -34.08
N LEU A 133 7.13 -13.74 -35.30
CA LEU A 133 8.15 -13.21 -36.19
C LEU A 133 8.52 -11.77 -35.81
N PHE A 134 7.52 -10.94 -35.51
CA PHE A 134 7.71 -9.54 -35.17
C PHE A 134 7.08 -9.21 -33.84
N VAL A 135 7.75 -8.33 -33.11
CA VAL A 135 7.26 -7.81 -31.83
C VAL A 135 7.24 -6.29 -31.83
N ARG A 136 6.32 -5.71 -31.07
CA ARG A 136 6.25 -4.28 -30.81
C ARG A 136 5.96 -4.06 -29.33
N SER A 137 6.84 -3.33 -28.66
CA SER A 137 6.72 -2.98 -27.24
C SER A 137 6.04 -1.63 -27.09
N PHE A 138 5.16 -1.54 -26.10
CA PHE A 138 4.50 -0.34 -25.65
C PHE A 138 4.62 -0.23 -24.13
N GLU A 139 4.71 0.99 -23.64
CA GLU A 139 4.58 1.37 -22.23
C GLU A 139 3.37 2.31 -22.18
N PRO A 140 2.14 1.75 -22.19
CA PRO A 140 0.95 2.53 -21.94
C PRO A 140 0.97 3.17 -20.55
N GLU A 141 0.22 4.26 -20.41
CA GLU A 141 -0.10 4.81 -19.10
C GLU A 141 -1.07 3.85 -18.38
N GLY A 142 -1.19 3.96 -17.07
CA GLY A 142 -1.99 3.03 -16.26
C GLY A 142 -1.28 2.65 -14.98
N THR A 143 -1.24 3.59 -14.04
CA THR A 143 -0.69 3.37 -12.70
C THR A 143 -1.83 3.29 -11.69
N ALA A 144 -1.62 2.53 -10.62
CA ALA A 144 -2.53 2.46 -9.49
C ALA A 144 -1.72 2.56 -8.20
N THR A 145 -2.30 3.09 -7.13
CA THR A 145 -1.64 3.19 -5.82
C THR A 145 -2.11 2.06 -4.90
N ALA A 146 -1.22 1.14 -4.56
CA ALA A 146 -1.41 0.19 -3.48
C ALA A 146 -1.08 0.88 -2.14
N LEU A 147 -2.12 1.24 -1.39
CA LEU A 147 -1.97 1.89 -0.08
C LEU A 147 -1.94 0.85 1.04
N VAL A 148 -0.77 0.72 1.68
CA VAL A 148 -0.53 -0.18 2.81
C VAL A 148 -0.55 0.63 4.09
N TYR A 149 -1.52 0.35 4.95
CA TYR A 149 -1.67 0.96 6.26
C TYR A 149 -0.55 0.54 7.22
N PRO A 150 -0.29 1.33 8.28
CA PRO A 150 0.55 0.86 9.38
C PRO A 150 0.02 -0.46 9.96
N PRO A 151 0.91 -1.36 10.43
CA PRO A 151 0.50 -2.52 11.22
C PRO A 151 -0.16 -2.05 12.52
N LEU A 152 -1.14 -2.82 12.99
CA LEU A 152 -1.80 -2.56 14.27
C LEU A 152 -1.24 -3.51 15.32
N VAL A 153 -0.84 -2.95 16.45
CA VAL A 153 -0.32 -3.68 17.62
C VAL A 153 -1.32 -3.50 18.77
N ASP A 154 -1.51 -4.54 19.57
CA ASP A 154 -2.36 -4.43 20.75
C ASP A 154 -1.65 -3.62 21.84
N LEU A 155 -2.21 -2.45 22.16
CA LEU A 155 -1.72 -1.56 23.22
C LEU A 155 -2.60 -1.62 24.48
N ARG A 156 -3.58 -2.54 24.55
CA ARG A 156 -4.52 -2.62 25.68
C ARG A 156 -3.88 -3.00 27.00
N GLU A 157 -2.77 -3.75 26.95
CA GLU A 157 -2.02 -4.19 28.14
C GLU A 157 -1.06 -3.12 28.67
N ASP A 158 -0.90 -1.98 27.96
CA ASP A 158 -0.11 -0.86 28.45
C ASP A 158 -0.90 -0.03 29.47
N ASP A 159 -0.45 0.01 30.72
CA ASP A 159 -1.12 0.70 31.83
C ASP A 159 -1.37 2.20 31.56
N ALA A 160 -0.52 2.87 30.78
CA ALA A 160 -0.70 4.29 30.48
C ALA A 160 -1.81 4.48 29.44
N VAL A 161 -1.81 3.65 28.40
CA VAL A 161 -2.86 3.63 27.37
C VAL A 161 -4.20 3.20 27.98
N ALA A 162 -4.21 2.17 28.83
CA ALA A 162 -5.42 1.69 29.50
C ALA A 162 -6.06 2.79 30.36
N ARG A 163 -5.26 3.55 31.13
CA ARG A 163 -5.74 4.70 31.92
C ARG A 163 -6.24 5.83 31.04
N LEU A 164 -5.49 6.20 30.00
CA LEU A 164 -5.87 7.25 29.06
C LEU A 164 -7.24 6.98 28.43
N LEU A 165 -7.51 5.74 28.06
CA LEU A 165 -8.74 5.32 27.40
C LEU A 165 -9.86 4.92 28.38
N GLY A 166 -9.61 5.02 29.69
CA GLY A 166 -10.59 4.69 30.72
C GLY A 166 -10.85 3.19 30.90
N TYR A 167 -10.01 2.30 30.36
CA TYR A 167 -10.16 0.85 30.54
C TYR A 167 -9.95 0.40 32.01
N ASP A 168 -9.18 1.15 32.80
CA ASP A 168 -8.98 0.89 34.24
C ASP A 168 -10.22 1.18 35.10
N THR A 169 -11.21 1.93 34.58
CA THR A 169 -12.39 2.33 35.35
C THR A 169 -13.40 1.21 35.60
N ALA A 170 -13.16 0.00 35.08
CA ALA A 170 -13.91 -1.19 35.51
C ALA A 170 -13.67 -1.52 37.00
N THR A 171 -12.52 -1.14 37.56
CA THR A 171 -12.20 -1.34 38.99
C THR A 171 -12.64 -0.14 39.84
N ASP A 172 -12.74 1.05 39.27
CA ASP A 172 -12.87 2.30 40.05
C ASP A 172 -14.25 2.97 39.94
N ARG A 173 -15.32 2.19 40.11
CA ARG A 173 -16.70 2.70 40.34
C ARG A 173 -16.87 3.40 41.71
N GLN A 174 -15.81 4.01 42.24
CA GLN A 174 -15.81 4.74 43.51
C GLN A 174 -15.48 6.23 43.39
N ALA A 175 -15.47 6.81 42.19
CA ALA A 175 -15.50 8.27 42.02
C ALA A 175 -16.88 8.82 42.39
N PHE A 176 -17.12 8.91 43.70
CA PHE A 176 -18.21 9.66 44.33
C PHE A 176 -17.96 11.14 44.12
N ASP A 177 -18.93 11.86 43.56
CA ASP A 177 -18.95 13.30 43.67
C ASP A 177 -20.36 13.83 43.98
N THR A 178 -20.45 14.43 45.16
CA THR A 178 -21.54 15.26 45.72
C THR A 178 -22.92 14.63 46.01
N ILE A 179 -23.32 14.77 47.28
CA ILE A 179 -24.64 14.45 47.83
C ILE A 179 -25.54 15.69 47.63
N ARG A 180 -26.67 15.54 46.93
CA ARG A 180 -27.71 16.58 46.85
C ARG A 180 -28.96 16.21 47.63
N GLU A 181 -29.71 17.22 48.04
CA GLU A 181 -31.06 17.05 48.58
C GLU A 181 -32.01 16.54 47.50
N TYR A 182 -32.86 15.59 47.89
CA TYR A 182 -33.90 15.01 47.05
C TYR A 182 -34.86 16.08 46.55
N ALA A 183 -35.07 16.12 45.23
CA ALA A 183 -36.13 16.92 44.63
C ALA A 183 -37.31 16.00 44.26
N PRO A 184 -38.57 16.46 44.41
CA PRO A 184 -39.74 15.71 43.95
C PRO A 184 -39.63 15.43 42.44
N GLY A 185 -39.41 14.16 42.07
CA GLY A 185 -39.16 13.73 40.69
C GLY A 185 -37.96 12.79 40.56
N ASP A 186 -37.07 12.73 41.56
CA ASP A 186 -35.95 11.80 41.54
C ASP A 186 -36.40 10.35 41.79
N PRO A 187 -35.88 9.37 41.04
CA PRO A 187 -36.24 7.97 41.20
C PRO A 187 -35.72 7.42 42.53
N LEU A 188 -36.63 6.81 43.31
CA LEU A 188 -36.35 6.32 44.68
C LEU A 188 -35.22 5.29 44.79
N ARG A 189 -34.83 4.65 43.68
CA ARG A 189 -33.68 3.73 43.60
C ARG A 189 -32.32 4.40 43.80
N ASP A 190 -32.23 5.70 43.55
CA ASP A 190 -30.97 6.46 43.62
C ASP A 190 -30.79 7.16 44.98
N VAL A 191 -31.70 6.89 45.92
CA VAL A 191 -31.65 7.44 47.29
C VAL A 191 -30.58 6.74 48.12
N HIS A 192 -29.67 7.51 48.70
CA HIS A 192 -28.66 7.01 49.63
C HIS A 192 -29.25 6.81 51.03
N TRP A 193 -29.90 5.67 51.25
CA TRP A 193 -30.62 5.36 52.49
C TRP A 193 -29.77 5.53 53.76
N LYS A 194 -28.50 5.12 53.74
CA LYS A 194 -27.59 5.21 54.90
C LYS A 194 -27.26 6.65 55.31
N SER A 195 -27.26 7.58 54.35
CA SER A 195 -27.00 9.00 54.62
C SER A 195 -28.29 9.73 54.99
N SER A 196 -29.40 9.34 54.34
CA SER A 196 -30.75 9.85 54.64
C SER A 196 -31.19 9.47 56.06
N ALA A 197 -30.87 8.26 56.53
CA ALA A 197 -31.24 7.79 57.87
C ALA A 197 -30.46 8.46 59.02
N LYS A 198 -29.35 9.16 58.73
CA LYS A 198 -28.53 9.85 59.73
C LYS A 198 -28.88 11.34 59.85
N ARG A 199 -29.76 11.83 58.99
CA ARG A 199 -30.25 13.20 58.96
C ARG A 199 -31.51 13.30 59.82
N SER A 200 -31.51 14.24 60.76
CA SER A 200 -32.57 14.42 61.78
C SER A 200 -33.78 15.23 61.29
N ASP A 201 -33.69 15.80 60.09
CA ASP A 201 -34.70 16.61 59.39
C ASP A 201 -35.63 15.75 58.50
N GLY A 202 -35.25 14.51 58.17
CA GLY A 202 -36.02 13.61 57.32
C GLY A 202 -35.77 13.79 55.82
N ASP A 203 -34.77 14.60 55.45
CA ASP A 203 -34.50 14.91 54.04
C ASP A 203 -33.75 13.76 53.36
N LEU A 204 -34.33 13.26 52.27
CA LEU A 204 -33.72 12.24 51.44
C LEU A 204 -32.55 12.84 50.66
N VAL A 205 -31.51 12.03 50.48
CA VAL A 205 -30.35 12.38 49.66
C VAL A 205 -30.28 11.47 48.45
N VAL A 206 -30.07 12.03 47.26
CA VAL A 206 -30.00 11.28 46.00
C VAL A 206 -28.56 11.29 45.48
N LYS A 207 -28.12 10.13 44.97
CA LYS A 207 -26.91 10.01 44.16
C LYS A 207 -27.19 10.55 42.77
N GLN A 208 -26.64 11.72 42.42
CA GLN A 208 -26.71 12.21 41.05
C GLN A 208 -25.53 11.63 40.26
N PHE A 209 -25.82 10.75 39.30
CA PHE A 209 -24.82 10.36 38.31
C PHE A 209 -24.75 11.48 37.28
N VAL A 210 -23.64 12.22 37.24
CA VAL A 210 -23.33 13.08 36.10
C VAL A 210 -22.94 12.14 34.97
N SER A 211 -23.90 11.76 34.13
CA SER A 211 -23.58 11.27 32.79
C SER A 211 -23.17 12.46 31.94
N GLU A 212 -22.03 13.06 32.25
CA GLU A 212 -21.28 13.82 31.26
C GLU A 212 -20.74 12.78 30.29
N GLN A 213 -21.55 12.37 29.31
CA GLN A 213 -21.00 11.97 28.02
C GLN A 213 -20.38 13.23 27.41
N ARG A 214 -19.24 13.67 27.97
CA ARG A 214 -18.29 14.46 27.23
C ARG A 214 -17.95 13.61 26.03
N GLU A 215 -18.18 14.12 24.83
CA GLU A 215 -17.49 13.60 23.65
C GLU A 215 -16.01 13.87 23.89
N SER A 216 -15.35 12.93 24.57
CA SER A 216 -13.94 13.02 24.89
C SER A 216 -13.19 12.94 23.57
N THR A 217 -12.57 14.08 23.25
CA THR A 217 -11.71 14.23 22.09
C THR A 217 -10.29 13.90 22.52
N LEU A 218 -9.58 13.11 21.71
CA LEU A 218 -8.19 12.75 21.92
C LEU A 218 -7.38 13.24 20.72
N THR A 219 -6.38 14.09 20.95
CA THR A 219 -5.47 14.57 19.93
C THR A 219 -4.11 13.90 20.09
N VAL A 220 -3.65 13.21 19.05
CA VAL A 220 -2.35 12.52 19.01
C VAL A 220 -1.42 13.27 18.06
N ALA A 221 -0.28 13.74 18.56
CA ALA A 221 0.80 14.25 17.74
C ALA A 221 1.93 13.21 17.65
N ALA A 222 2.29 12.80 16.45
CA ALA A 222 3.28 11.74 16.22
C ALA A 222 4.48 12.28 15.44
N GLY A 223 5.70 12.04 15.95
CA GLY A 223 6.96 12.37 15.28
C GLY A 223 7.98 11.23 15.39
N ALA A 224 8.92 11.18 14.45
CA ALA A 224 9.97 10.18 14.40
C ALA A 224 11.30 10.77 13.92
N THR A 225 12.41 10.21 14.39
CA THR A 225 13.71 10.37 13.73
C THR A 225 13.76 9.52 12.44
N PRO A 226 14.65 9.81 11.49
CA PRO A 226 14.81 9.00 10.29
C PRO A 226 15.01 7.51 10.62
N GLY A 227 14.29 6.63 9.93
CA GLY A 227 14.33 5.17 10.13
C GLY A 227 13.38 4.64 11.21
N HIS A 228 12.64 5.51 11.92
CA HIS A 228 11.75 5.13 13.01
C HIS A 228 10.29 5.54 12.77
N ASP A 229 9.98 6.06 11.59
CA ASP A 229 8.63 6.45 11.19
C ASP A 229 7.66 5.27 11.11
N ASP A 230 8.18 4.05 10.89
CA ASP A 230 7.38 2.84 10.90
C ASP A 230 6.82 2.49 12.27
N ALA A 231 7.68 2.54 13.28
CA ALA A 231 7.28 2.34 14.66
C ALA A 231 6.32 3.44 15.13
N MET A 232 6.60 4.70 14.78
CA MET A 232 5.72 5.84 15.06
C MET A 232 4.33 5.65 14.44
N ALA A 233 4.25 5.34 13.14
CA ALA A 233 2.99 5.20 12.42
C ALA A 233 2.16 4.02 12.96
N SER A 234 2.83 2.92 13.30
CA SER A 234 2.23 1.74 13.94
C SER A 234 1.63 2.10 15.31
N ALA A 235 2.40 2.78 16.18
CA ALA A 235 1.91 3.22 17.48
C ALA A 235 0.74 4.20 17.38
N ALA A 236 0.86 5.19 16.49
CA ALA A 236 -0.19 6.18 16.27
C ALA A 236 -1.48 5.56 15.74
N ALA A 237 -1.38 4.64 14.77
CA ALA A 237 -2.54 3.93 14.22
C ALA A 237 -3.19 3.05 15.27
N SER A 238 -2.40 2.31 16.04
CA SER A 238 -2.87 1.42 17.10
C SER A 238 -3.60 2.20 18.20
N LEU A 239 -3.00 3.29 18.69
CA LEU A 239 -3.62 4.16 19.68
C LEU A 239 -4.90 4.82 19.14
N ALA A 240 -4.88 5.34 17.91
CA ALA A 240 -6.03 5.99 17.32
C ALA A 240 -7.21 5.02 17.11
N VAL A 241 -6.93 3.82 16.60
CA VAL A 241 -7.94 2.76 16.45
C VAL A 241 -8.49 2.35 17.80
N LEU A 242 -7.64 2.11 18.78
CA LEU A 242 -8.06 1.70 20.12
C LEU A 242 -8.89 2.78 20.82
N ALA A 243 -8.53 4.06 20.65
CA ALA A 243 -9.27 5.20 21.16
C ALA A 243 -10.64 5.36 20.49
N MET A 244 -10.72 5.19 19.16
CA MET A 244 -11.99 5.20 18.44
C MET A 244 -12.89 4.02 18.85
N ASP A 245 -12.30 2.83 19.07
CA ASP A 245 -13.02 1.65 19.56
C ASP A 245 -13.53 1.86 21.00
N ALA A 246 -12.85 2.68 21.80
CA ALA A 246 -13.30 3.16 23.11
C ALA A 246 -14.39 4.25 23.04
N GLY A 247 -14.76 4.70 21.84
CA GLY A 247 -15.81 5.70 21.62
C GLY A 247 -15.33 7.16 21.61
N LEU A 248 -14.01 7.39 21.64
CA LEU A 248 -13.42 8.73 21.59
C LEU A 248 -13.47 9.29 20.16
N SER A 249 -13.53 10.62 20.05
CA SER A 249 -13.25 11.31 18.78
C SER A 249 -11.75 11.58 18.70
N VAL A 250 -11.08 11.12 17.64
CA VAL A 250 -9.60 11.13 17.59
C VAL A 250 -9.11 12.04 16.48
N GLY A 251 -8.22 12.97 16.81
CA GLY A 251 -7.45 13.77 15.86
C GLY A 251 -5.99 13.29 15.82
N VAL A 252 -5.36 13.32 14.65
CA VAL A 252 -3.97 12.88 14.46
C VAL A 252 -3.19 13.93 13.70
N ILE A 253 -1.99 14.25 14.20
CA ILE A 253 -1.07 15.21 13.61
C ILE A 253 0.29 14.53 13.44
N CYS A 254 0.82 14.53 12.24
CA CYS A 254 2.10 13.90 11.91
C CYS A 254 2.84 14.72 10.84
N PRO A 255 4.07 14.33 10.44
CA PRO A 255 4.83 15.05 9.41
C PRO A 255 4.11 15.19 8.06
N ALA A 256 3.29 14.20 7.68
CA ALA A 256 2.53 14.25 6.43
C ALA A 256 1.30 15.16 6.48
N GLY A 257 0.86 15.62 7.65
CA GLY A 257 -0.29 16.50 7.79
C GLY A 257 -1.11 16.24 9.05
N GLU A 258 -2.35 16.70 9.04
CA GLU A 258 -3.27 16.59 10.17
C GLU A 258 -4.66 16.13 9.74
N VAL A 259 -5.29 15.35 10.61
CA VAL A 259 -6.69 14.97 10.52
C VAL A 259 -7.37 15.47 11.80
N ALA A 260 -8.36 16.35 11.64
CA ALA A 260 -9.14 16.88 12.76
C ALA A 260 -9.89 15.76 13.51
N ALA A 261 -10.27 16.02 14.76
CA ALA A 261 -10.95 15.02 15.56
C ALA A 261 -12.26 14.52 14.94
N GLY A 262 -12.43 13.20 14.89
CA GLY A 262 -13.61 12.55 14.35
C GLY A 262 -13.73 11.10 14.78
N ARG A 263 -14.76 10.40 14.29
CA ARG A 263 -15.04 9.00 14.64
C ARG A 263 -15.74 8.26 13.49
N GLY A 264 -15.80 6.93 13.61
CA GLY A 264 -16.48 6.05 12.65
C GLY A 264 -15.58 5.57 11.51
N GLN A 265 -16.10 4.67 10.68
CA GLN A 265 -15.29 3.91 9.72
C GLN A 265 -14.65 4.77 8.61
N ALA A 266 -15.33 5.83 8.16
CA ALA A 266 -14.76 6.76 7.20
C ALA A 266 -13.59 7.55 7.81
N HIS A 267 -13.74 7.99 9.06
CA HIS A 267 -12.69 8.68 9.80
C HIS A 267 -11.48 7.79 10.08
N ARG A 268 -11.74 6.55 10.52
CA ARG A 268 -10.70 5.54 10.73
C ARG A 268 -9.85 5.34 9.48
N ARG A 269 -10.48 5.21 8.30
CA ARG A 269 -9.75 5.12 7.02
C ARG A 269 -8.91 6.36 6.76
N HIS A 270 -9.47 7.55 6.96
CA HIS A 270 -8.74 8.80 6.72
C HIS A 270 -7.51 8.96 7.62
N VAL A 271 -7.60 8.57 8.89
CA VAL A 271 -6.46 8.54 9.81
C VAL A 271 -5.41 7.53 9.35
N LEU A 272 -5.83 6.32 8.96
CA LEU A 272 -4.91 5.29 8.47
C LEU A 272 -4.26 5.68 7.13
N ASP A 273 -4.99 6.36 6.23
CA ASP A 273 -4.45 6.90 4.97
C ASP A 273 -3.34 7.93 5.24
N LEU A 274 -3.56 8.84 6.19
CA LEU A 274 -2.56 9.83 6.59
C LEU A 274 -1.31 9.14 7.16
N LEU A 275 -1.50 8.18 8.07
CA LEU A 275 -0.40 7.46 8.70
C LEU A 275 0.31 6.51 7.73
N ALA A 276 -0.35 5.99 6.70
CA ALA A 276 0.29 5.23 5.63
C ALA A 276 1.30 6.07 4.84
N ARG A 277 1.05 7.38 4.73
CA ARG A 277 1.85 8.31 3.91
C ARG A 277 2.88 9.11 4.72
N THR A 278 2.89 8.95 6.05
CA THR A 278 3.83 9.69 6.89
C THR A 278 5.23 9.08 6.82
N GLY A 279 6.21 9.96 6.63
CA GLY A 279 7.62 9.66 6.78
C GLY A 279 8.18 10.22 8.10
N PRO A 280 9.52 10.25 8.24
CA PRO A 280 10.17 10.78 9.44
C PRO A 280 10.02 12.30 9.52
N GLY A 281 10.29 12.81 10.71
CA GLY A 281 10.13 14.21 11.03
C GLY A 281 9.11 14.41 12.13
N GLN A 282 8.63 15.63 12.23
CA GLN A 282 8.26 16.16 13.52
C GLN A 282 7.17 17.23 13.32
N PRO A 283 5.94 17.03 13.85
CA PRO A 283 4.84 17.96 13.60
C PRO A 283 5.13 19.36 14.15
N ALA A 284 4.43 20.41 13.73
CA ALA A 284 4.73 21.76 14.20
C ALA A 284 4.69 21.84 15.75
N ARG A 285 5.64 22.58 16.35
CA ARG A 285 5.76 22.66 17.82
C ARG A 285 4.45 23.04 18.53
N PRO A 286 3.67 24.05 18.08
CA PRO A 286 2.40 24.39 18.73
C PRO A 286 1.39 23.24 18.72
N ALA A 287 1.38 22.44 17.65
CA ALA A 287 0.51 21.28 17.53
C ALA A 287 0.92 20.14 18.46
N ARG A 288 2.24 19.94 18.68
CA ARG A 288 2.74 18.98 19.67
C ARG A 288 2.42 19.38 21.11
N GLU A 289 2.64 20.65 21.45
CA GLU A 289 2.41 21.15 22.81
C GLU A 289 0.92 21.17 23.18
N GLY A 290 0.02 21.24 22.18
CA GLY A 290 -1.43 21.19 22.38
C GLY A 290 -2.06 19.81 22.27
N ALA A 291 -1.28 18.74 22.01
CA ALA A 291 -1.81 17.39 21.88
C ALA A 291 -1.94 16.72 23.25
N ASP A 292 -2.97 15.88 23.41
CA ASP A 292 -3.19 15.08 24.62
C ASP A 292 -2.13 13.96 24.74
N VAL A 293 -1.67 13.45 23.60
CA VAL A 293 -0.62 12.43 23.51
C VAL A 293 0.41 12.86 22.48
N VAL A 294 1.69 12.84 22.89
CA VAL A 294 2.82 13.03 21.97
C VAL A 294 3.56 11.71 21.82
N LEU A 295 3.54 11.14 20.62
CA LEU A 295 4.32 9.96 20.25
C LEU A 295 5.63 10.40 19.61
N THR A 296 6.74 9.92 20.18
CA THR A 296 8.08 10.11 19.61
C THR A 296 8.71 8.74 19.37
N ALA A 297 9.17 8.49 18.15
CA ALA A 297 9.93 7.29 17.81
C ALA A 297 11.38 7.65 17.47
N ASP A 298 12.31 6.95 18.10
CA ASP A 298 13.75 7.07 17.87
C ASP A 298 14.44 5.71 18.07
N GLU A 299 15.77 5.73 18.18
CA GLU A 299 16.60 4.53 18.36
C GLU A 299 16.27 3.74 19.65
N ASP A 300 15.68 4.40 20.65
CA ASP A 300 15.17 3.77 21.86
C ASP A 300 13.74 3.22 21.66
N GLY A 301 13.18 3.29 20.46
CA GLY A 301 11.83 2.83 20.16
C GLY A 301 10.79 3.93 20.36
N VAL A 302 9.58 3.57 20.79
CA VAL A 302 8.45 4.51 20.82
C VAL A 302 8.09 4.92 22.23
N THR A 303 8.08 6.22 22.47
CA THR A 303 7.66 6.84 23.73
C THR A 303 6.38 7.64 23.51
N ALA A 304 5.39 7.40 24.36
CA ALA A 304 4.16 8.17 24.47
C ALA A 304 4.24 9.11 25.69
N THR A 305 4.26 10.41 25.45
CA THR A 305 4.11 11.41 26.51
C THR A 305 2.62 11.67 26.74
N ILE A 306 2.11 11.31 27.91
CA ILE A 306 0.71 11.48 28.33
C ILE A 306 0.72 12.24 29.66
N ASP A 307 -0.04 13.34 29.75
CA ASP A 307 -0.05 14.22 30.93
C ASP A 307 1.36 14.67 31.38
N GLY A 308 2.26 14.88 30.41
CA GLY A 308 3.65 15.27 30.64
C GLY A 308 4.56 14.18 31.22
N ARG A 309 4.11 12.91 31.20
CA ARG A 309 4.91 11.74 31.61
C ARG A 309 5.20 10.84 30.42
N ASP A 310 6.44 10.40 30.33
CA ASP A 310 6.89 9.52 29.26
C ASP A 310 6.61 8.05 29.59
N HIS A 311 6.00 7.35 28.64
CA HIS A 311 5.66 5.94 28.71
C HIS A 311 6.22 5.22 27.49
N ARG A 312 7.13 4.25 27.70
CA ARG A 312 7.70 3.48 26.60
C ARG A 312 6.71 2.41 26.15
N LEU A 313 6.27 2.49 24.90
CA LEU A 313 5.34 1.53 24.32
C LEU A 313 6.07 0.27 23.87
N SER A 314 5.50 -0.88 24.22
CA SER A 314 5.98 -2.18 23.75
C SER A 314 5.30 -2.53 22.44
N LEU A 315 5.89 -2.07 21.33
CA LEU A 315 5.49 -2.58 20.02
C LEU A 315 6.06 -4.00 19.90
N GLY A 316 5.22 -4.99 19.57
CA GLY A 316 5.68 -6.33 19.20
C GLY A 316 6.74 -6.27 18.07
N PRO A 317 7.40 -7.38 17.74
CA PRO A 317 8.50 -7.37 16.77
C PRO A 317 8.08 -6.63 15.49
N THR A 318 8.85 -5.61 15.12
CA THR A 318 8.68 -4.85 13.88
C THR A 318 8.62 -5.83 12.70
N PRO A 319 7.66 -5.73 11.77
CA PRO A 319 7.67 -6.51 10.54
C PRO A 319 9.03 -6.35 9.82
N PRO A 320 9.48 -7.38 9.08
CA PRO A 320 10.77 -7.30 8.41
C PRO A 320 10.81 -6.10 7.46
N GLU A 321 11.93 -5.37 7.48
CA GLU A 321 12.21 -4.34 6.47
C GLU A 321 12.05 -4.94 5.07
N PRO A 322 11.48 -4.20 4.11
CA PRO A 322 11.49 -4.63 2.73
C PRO A 322 12.94 -4.89 2.31
N PRO A 323 13.23 -5.98 1.58
CA PRO A 323 14.58 -6.26 1.13
C PRO A 323 15.09 -5.04 0.36
N GLU A 324 16.26 -4.52 0.76
CA GLU A 324 16.96 -3.49 0.00
C GLU A 324 17.01 -3.95 -1.45
N GLY A 325 16.28 -3.24 -2.33
CA GLY A 325 16.26 -3.59 -3.73
C GLY A 325 17.69 -3.57 -4.24
N ASP A 326 18.15 -4.68 -4.83
CA ASP A 326 19.41 -4.79 -5.57
C ASP A 326 19.39 -3.82 -6.77
N GLY A 327 19.54 -2.53 -6.48
CA GLY A 327 19.53 -1.42 -7.43
C GLY A 327 20.81 -1.29 -8.24
N GLU A 328 21.74 -2.26 -8.15
CA GLU A 328 23.05 -2.17 -8.78
C GLU A 328 23.48 -3.50 -9.44
N GLN A 329 22.66 -4.06 -10.33
CA GLN A 329 23.14 -5.07 -11.30
C GLN A 329 22.63 -4.87 -12.75
N ALA A 330 21.87 -3.80 -13.03
CA ALA A 330 21.36 -3.54 -14.38
C ALA A 330 22.28 -2.70 -15.29
N ARG A 331 23.53 -2.41 -14.88
CA ARG A 331 24.45 -1.55 -15.67
C ARG A 331 25.85 -2.11 -15.91
N THR A 332 26.02 -3.41 -16.15
CA THR A 332 27.29 -3.92 -16.73
C THR A 332 27.11 -5.26 -17.45
N ALA A 333 26.07 -5.40 -18.27
CA ALA A 333 25.99 -6.42 -19.31
C ALA A 333 25.98 -5.74 -20.68
N GLY A 334 27.13 -5.18 -21.07
CA GLY A 334 27.25 -4.43 -22.32
C GLY A 334 28.68 -3.98 -22.64
N SER A 335 29.67 -4.85 -22.48
CA SER A 335 30.98 -4.68 -23.13
C SER A 335 31.80 -5.97 -23.03
N SER A 336 31.47 -6.97 -23.85
CA SER A 336 32.42 -8.02 -24.20
C SER A 336 32.20 -8.43 -25.65
N GLY A 337 33.15 -8.03 -26.50
CA GLY A 337 33.19 -8.38 -27.91
C GLY A 337 33.69 -7.20 -28.74
N ASP A 338 35.00 -7.03 -28.82
CA ASP A 338 35.75 -7.27 -30.07
C ASP A 338 37.15 -6.63 -29.99
N ALA A 339 38.20 -7.45 -29.98
CA ALA A 339 39.56 -7.04 -30.31
C ALA A 339 40.44 -8.28 -30.44
N SER A 340 40.41 -8.91 -31.61
CA SER A 340 41.53 -9.72 -32.09
C SER A 340 41.69 -9.57 -33.59
N ALA A 341 42.91 -9.16 -33.96
CA ALA A 341 43.56 -9.25 -35.25
C ALA A 341 43.08 -8.30 -36.37
N GLU A 342 43.92 -7.32 -36.71
CA GLU A 342 44.80 -7.38 -37.90
C GLU A 342 45.46 -6.02 -38.15
N GLN A 343 46.80 -5.97 -38.13
CA GLN A 343 47.66 -5.70 -39.30
C GLN A 343 49.03 -5.13 -38.91
N GLU A 344 50.01 -5.99 -39.18
CA GLU A 344 51.42 -5.70 -39.34
C GLU A 344 51.67 -4.97 -40.69
N VAL A 345 52.88 -4.41 -40.79
CA VAL A 345 53.59 -3.92 -42.00
C VAL A 345 53.49 -2.43 -42.32
N SER A 346 54.53 -1.71 -41.90
CA SER A 346 55.33 -0.88 -42.82
C SER A 346 56.82 -1.02 -42.51
N ARG A 347 57.47 -1.89 -43.29
CA ARG A 347 58.76 -1.60 -43.94
C ARG A 347 58.67 -2.12 -45.38
#